data_AF-A0A4P9WYD8-F1
#
_entry.id   AF-A0A4P9WYD8-F1
#
_cell.length_a   1.000
_cell.length_b   1.000
_cell.length_c   1.000
_cell.angle_alpha   90.00
_cell.angle_beta   90.00
_cell.angle_gamma   90.00
#
_symmetry.space_group_name_H-M   'P 1'
#
loop_
_entity.id
_entity.type
_entity.pdbx_description
1 polymer ?
#
loop_
_entity_poly.entity_id
_entity_poly.type
_entity_poly.pdbx_seq_one_letter_code
_entity_poly.pdbx_strand_id
1 'polypeptide(L)' 'MSSRQGGKLKPLKQKSKQKADMDEDDIAFQAKRREEAQKLKEAQALAAKKGPLIGGGIKKSKK' A
#
# COMPACT_ATOMS: atom_id res chain seq x y z
N MET A 1 -10.95 31.13 35.71
CA MET A 1 -12.36 31.25 36.13
C MET A 1 -13.20 30.19 35.45
N SER A 2 -13.95 29.42 36.26
CA SER A 2 -15.07 28.53 35.94
C SER A 2 -15.02 27.68 34.67
N SER A 3 -14.67 26.41 34.86
CA SER A 3 -15.43 25.30 34.28
C SER A 3 -16.94 25.57 34.48
N ARG A 4 -17.73 25.51 33.40
CA ARG A 4 -19.19 25.24 33.35
C ARG A 4 -19.69 25.58 31.95
N GLN A 5 -19.77 24.57 31.10
CA GLN A 5 -20.98 24.30 30.30
C GLN A 5 -20.82 22.93 29.66
N GLY A 6 -20.96 21.89 30.52
CA GLY A 6 -21.42 20.57 30.12
C GLY A 6 -22.88 20.62 29.69
N GLY A 7 -23.17 21.45 28.67
CA GLY A 7 -24.42 21.44 27.95
C GLY A 7 -24.26 20.45 26.82
N LYS A 8 -24.92 19.31 26.94
CA LYS A 8 -25.09 18.25 25.95
C LYS A 8 -25.52 18.87 24.61
N LEU A 9 -24.56 19.39 23.85
CA LEU A 9 -24.70 19.56 22.41
C LEU A 9 -25.17 18.19 21.96
N LYS A 10 -26.42 18.11 21.47
CA LYS A 10 -26.92 16.92 20.77
C LYS A 10 -25.73 16.39 19.98
N PRO A 11 -25.28 15.14 20.18
CA PRO A 11 -24.34 14.54 19.24
C PRO A 11 -25.03 14.74 17.91
N LEU A 12 -24.55 15.70 17.11
CA LEU A 12 -25.30 16.26 16.03
C LEU A 12 -25.23 15.21 14.95
N LYS A 13 -26.11 14.21 15.08
CA LYS A 13 -26.34 13.13 14.16
C LYS A 13 -25.01 12.67 13.61
N GLN A 14 -24.22 11.94 14.43
CA GLN A 14 -22.94 11.33 14.03
C GLN A 14 -23.06 11.01 12.56
N LYS A 15 -22.38 11.78 11.70
CA LYS A 15 -22.58 11.72 10.25
C LYS A 15 -22.40 10.24 9.94
N SER A 16 -23.51 9.56 9.70
CA SER A 16 -23.53 8.11 9.52
C SER A 16 -22.53 7.92 8.43
N LYS A 17 -21.41 7.23 8.73
CA LYS A 17 -20.31 7.05 7.79
C LYS A 17 -20.98 6.67 6.48
N GLN A 18 -21.07 7.64 5.57
CA GLN A 18 -21.58 7.38 4.25
C GLN A 18 -20.63 6.32 3.80
N LYS A 19 -21.16 5.11 3.61
CA LYS A 19 -20.40 4.05 2.98
C LYS A 19 -19.94 4.72 1.70
N ALA A 20 -18.66 5.03 1.64
CA ALA A 20 -18.02 5.30 0.38
C ALA A 20 -18.27 3.98 -0.33
N ASP A 21 -19.28 3.97 -1.19
CA ASP A 21 -19.44 2.93 -2.18
C ASP A 21 -18.12 2.99 -2.92
N MET A 22 -17.22 2.07 -2.55
CA MET A 22 -15.93 1.94 -3.22
C MET A 22 -16.33 1.52 -4.62
N ASP A 23 -16.30 2.49 -5.54
CA ASP A 23 -16.70 2.29 -6.93
C ASP A 23 -15.87 1.13 -7.50
N GLU A 24 -16.41 0.42 -8.49
CA GLU A 24 -15.77 -0.75 -9.10
C GLU A 24 -14.33 -0.43 -9.57
N ASP A 25 -14.10 0.83 -9.94
CA ASP A 25 -12.80 1.39 -10.31
C ASP A 25 -11.79 1.42 -9.15
N ASP A 26 -12.21 1.72 -7.92
CA ASP A 26 -11.33 1.73 -6.75
C ASP A 26 -10.91 0.31 -6.37
N ILE A 27 -11.81 -0.67 -6.52
CA ILE A 27 -11.51 -2.08 -6.31
C ILE A 27 -10.50 -2.56 -7.36
N ALA A 28 -10.71 -2.19 -8.62
CA ALA A 28 -9.79 -2.49 -9.71
C ALA A 28 -8.41 -1.84 -9.52
N PHE A 29 -8.36 -0.60 -9.03
CA PHE A 29 -7.11 0.09 -8.74
C PHE A 29 -6.37 -0.54 -7.56
N GLN A 30 -7.08 -0.91 -6.49
CA GLN A 30 -6.48 -1.63 -5.37
C GLN A 30 -5.95 -3.01 -5.77
N ALA A 31 -6.65 -3.74 -6.64
CA ALA A 31 -6.18 -5.00 -7.19
C ALA A 31 -4.88 -4.81 -7.99
N LYS A 32 -4.85 -3.85 -8.92
CA LYS A 32 -3.64 -3.50 -9.70
C LYS A 32 -2.47 -3.09 -8.81
N ARG A 33 -2.71 -2.24 -7.80
CA ARG A 33 -1.69 -1.83 -6.82
C ARG A 33 -1.13 -3.02 -6.04
N ARG A 34 -1.96 -3.99 -5.66
CA ARG A 34 -1.52 -5.21 -4.95
C ARG A 34 -0.68 -6.10 -5.87
N GLU A 35 -1.09 -6.29 -7.12
CA GLU A 35 -0.33 -7.06 -8.10
C GLU A 35 1.03 -6.42 -8.42
N GLU A 36 1.07 -5.10 -8.60
CA GLU A 36 2.31 -4.35 -8.79
C GLU A 36 3.23 -4.48 -7.58
N ALA A 37 2.68 -4.33 -6.37
CA ALA A 37 3.46 -4.49 -5.15
C ALA A 37 3.98 -5.93 -4.98
N GLN A 38 3.22 -6.94 -5.39
CA GLN A 38 3.65 -8.34 -5.38
C GLN A 38 4.79 -8.57 -6.38
N LYS A 39 4.65 -8.11 -7.63
CA LYS A 39 5.71 -8.19 -8.66
C LYS A 39 7.00 -7.50 -8.22
N LEU A 40 6.90 -6.33 -7.58
CA LEU A 40 8.06 -5.63 -7.04
C LEU A 40 8.72 -6.40 -5.88
N LYS A 41 7.93 -6.98 -4.98
CA LYS A 41 8.46 -7.82 -3.89
C LYS A 41 9.12 -9.08 -4.41
N GLU A 42 8.55 -9.73 -5.43
CA GLU A 42 9.15 -10.90 -6.07
C GLU A 42 10.45 -10.53 -6.79
N ALA A 43 10.48 -9.42 -7.52
CA ALA A 43 11.70 -8.91 -8.16
C ALA A 43 12.77 -8.55 -7.13
N GLN A 44 12.38 -7.92 -6.02
CA GLN A 44 13.29 -7.63 -4.90
C GLN A 44 13.78 -8.91 -4.23
N ALA A 45 12.93 -9.91 -4.03
CA ALA A 45 13.33 -11.20 -3.46
C ALA A 45 14.26 -11.98 -4.40
N LEU A 46 14.01 -11.94 -5.71
CA LEU A 46 14.89 -12.49 -6.73
C LEU A 46 16.24 -11.76 -6.76
N ALA A 47 16.25 -10.44 -6.59
CA ALA A 47 17.47 -9.64 -6.49
C ALA A 47 18.23 -9.85 -5.16
N ALA A 48 17.49 -10.05 -4.06
CA ALA A 48 18.04 -10.30 -2.73
C ALA A 48 18.58 -11.74 -2.59
N LYS A 49 18.08 -12.69 -3.39
CA LYS A 49 18.70 -14.00 -3.56
C LYS A 49 20.07 -13.82 -4.20
N LYS A 50 21.08 -13.86 -3.34
CA LYS A 50 22.50 -13.65 -3.60
C LYS A 50 22.93 -14.35 -4.92
N GLY A 51 23.23 -13.55 -5.94
CA GLY A 51 23.74 -14.02 -7.23
C GLY A 51 23.30 -13.09 -8.38
N PRO A 52 24.06 -13.00 -9.47
CA PRO A 52 23.64 -12.22 -10.61
C PRO A 52 22.35 -12.80 -11.20
N LEU A 53 21.30 -11.96 -11.28
CA LEU A 53 19.97 -12.29 -11.83
C LEU A 53 20.04 -12.93 -13.23
N ILE A 54 21.10 -12.61 -13.96
CA ILE A 54 21.43 -13.19 -15.26
C ILE A 54 22.73 -13.96 -15.01
N GLY A 55 22.65 -15.29 -14.99
CA GLY A 55 23.75 -16.22 -14.65
C GLY A 55 24.97 -16.20 -15.59
N GLY A 56 25.18 -15.14 -16.36
CA GLY A 56 26.34 -14.93 -17.22
C GLY A 56 27.41 -14.12 -16.49
N GLY A 57 28.14 -14.75 -15.57
CA GLY A 57 29.35 -14.15 -15.03
C GLY A 57 30.33 -13.85 -16.16
N ILE A 58 30.70 -12.58 -16.33
CA ILE A 58 31.70 -12.14 -17.30
C ILE A 58 32.98 -12.96 -17.03
N LYS A 59 33.29 -13.93 -17.90
CA LYS A 59 34.56 -14.65 -17.87
C LYS A 59 35.64 -13.60 -18.12
N LYS A 60 36.46 -13.30 -17.11
CA LYS A 60 37.65 -12.46 -17.25
C LYS A 60 38.54 -13.09 -18.32
N SER A 61 38.53 -12.55 -19.53
CA SER A 61 39.52 -12.88 -20.56
C SER A 61 40.87 -12.43 -20.03
N LYS A 62 41.75 -13.39 -19.72
CA LYS A 62 43.16 -13.13 -19.43
C LYS A 62 43.85 -12.72 -20.73
N LYS A 63 44.59 -11.62 -20.67
CA LYS A 63 45.61 -11.24 -21.64
C LYS A 63 46.95 -11.79 -21.16
#